data_AF-A0A6P0TG48-F1
#
_entry.id   AF-A0A6P0TG48-F1
#
_cell.length_a   1.000
_cell.length_b   1.000
_cell.length_c   1.000
_cell.angle_alpha   90.00
_cell.angle_beta   90.00
_cell.angle_gamma   90.00
#
_symmetry.space_group_name_H-M   'P 1'
#
loop_
_entity.id
_entity.type
_entity.pdbx_description
1 polymer ?
#
loop_
_entity_poly.entity_id
_entity_poly.type
_entity_poly.pdbx_seq_one_letter_code
_entity_poly.pdbx_strand_id
1 'polypeptide(L)'
;SEINFSQVFYEVLQAARRNKLRWPSNLGLYAKALANLEGLGRSFNPDVSLLDEVRPLVSDLFRQQLLGDDPMQALLRTGLELKNLSLQSPRRVEFLLDRLSSETLRWNLTLKDLEGVRLTMDDAANRLSFSILVGSLIMGAAIVTSNQQMLRLYLISIALFVAASLIGLWLIVSILRSGRLRS
;
A
#
# COMPACT_ATOMS: atom_id res chain seq x y z
N SER A 1 28.20 -31.36 22.52
CA SER A 1 27.16 -31.66 21.52
C SER A 1 27.81 -31.75 20.17
N GLU A 2 27.95 -32.96 19.61
CA GLU A 2 28.52 -33.17 18.28
C GLU A 2 27.53 -32.68 17.22
N ILE A 3 27.70 -31.44 16.77
CA ILE A 3 26.90 -30.89 15.68
C ILE A 3 27.56 -31.34 14.37
N ASN A 4 26.90 -32.23 13.63
CA ASN A 4 27.39 -32.69 12.33
C ASN A 4 27.11 -31.61 11.27
N PHE A 5 28.13 -31.17 10.52
CA PHE A 5 28.01 -30.15 9.46
C PHE A 5 26.88 -30.47 8.48
N SER A 6 26.71 -31.76 8.16
CA SER A 6 25.69 -32.25 7.24
C SER A 6 24.28 -31.92 7.72
N GLN A 7 24.03 -31.96 9.03
CA GLN A 7 22.71 -31.72 9.61
C GLN A 7 22.36 -30.24 9.60
N VAL A 8 23.31 -29.37 9.99
CA VAL A 8 23.14 -27.91 9.93
C VAL A 8 22.92 -27.44 8.50
N PHE A 9 23.70 -27.96 7.54
CA PHE A 9 23.52 -27.61 6.14
C PHE A 9 22.14 -28.04 5.59
N TYR A 10 21.67 -29.21 6.02
CA TYR A 10 20.36 -29.71 5.61
C TYR A 10 19.21 -28.82 6.14
N GLU A 11 19.31 -28.36 7.39
CA GLU A 11 18.37 -27.41 7.99
C GLU A 11 18.33 -26.08 7.24
N VAL A 12 19.50 -25.54 6.86
CA VAL A 12 19.60 -24.32 6.04
C VAL A 12 18.91 -24.52 4.68
N LEU A 13 19.15 -25.64 4.01
CA LEU A 13 18.54 -25.94 2.72
C LEU A 13 17.01 -26.15 2.84
N GLN A 14 16.54 -26.69 3.96
CA GLN A 14 15.12 -26.86 4.24
C GLN A 14 14.44 -25.51 4.53
N ALA A 15 15.07 -24.63 5.30
CA ALA A 15 14.61 -23.28 5.56
C ALA A 15 14.54 -22.45 4.27
N ALA A 16 15.54 -22.58 3.40
CA ALA A 16 15.57 -21.92 2.09
C ALA A 16 14.41 -22.37 1.19
N ARG A 17 14.16 -23.69 1.11
CA ARG A 17 13.02 -24.25 0.36
C ARG A 17 11.68 -23.78 0.90
N ARG A 18 11.52 -23.72 2.23
CA ARG A 18 10.29 -23.24 2.89
C ARG A 18 9.97 -21.79 2.51
N ASN A 19 10.99 -20.95 2.35
CA ASN A 19 10.86 -19.55 1.95
C ASN A 19 10.81 -19.33 0.42
N LYS A 20 10.64 -20.40 -0.37
CA LYS A 20 10.59 -20.36 -1.85
C LYS A 20 11.83 -19.71 -2.50
N LEU A 21 12.98 -19.73 -1.83
CA LEU A 21 14.22 -19.25 -2.44
C LEU A 21 14.63 -20.25 -3.55
N ARG A 22 14.83 -19.76 -4.78
CA ARG A 22 15.36 -20.56 -5.88
C ARG A 22 16.86 -20.77 -5.68
N TRP A 23 17.23 -21.97 -5.26
CA TRP A 23 18.63 -22.35 -5.05
C TRP A 23 19.11 -23.17 -6.24
N PRO A 24 20.34 -22.96 -6.73
CA PRO A 24 20.88 -23.76 -7.81
C PRO A 24 21.06 -25.22 -7.33
N SER A 25 20.67 -26.16 -8.18
CA SER A 25 20.57 -27.60 -7.86
C SER A 25 21.90 -28.24 -7.47
N ASN A 26 23.01 -27.58 -7.79
CA ASN A 26 24.37 -28.00 -7.46
C ASN A 26 24.76 -27.76 -5.99
N LEU A 27 24.01 -26.98 -5.20
CA LEU A 27 24.35 -26.72 -3.79
C LEU A 27 24.37 -27.99 -2.91
N GLY A 28 23.57 -28.99 -3.25
CA GLY A 28 23.63 -30.30 -2.57
C GLY A 28 24.96 -31.05 -2.80
N LEU A 29 25.63 -30.84 -3.94
CA LEU A 29 26.94 -31.44 -4.23
C LEU A 29 28.03 -30.84 -3.35
N TYR A 30 27.99 -29.53 -3.09
CA TYR A 30 28.93 -28.87 -2.18
C TYR A 30 28.80 -29.39 -0.76
N ALA A 31 27.57 -29.57 -0.27
CA ALA A 31 27.33 -30.16 1.04
C ALA A 31 27.86 -31.58 1.15
N LYS A 32 27.64 -32.41 0.11
CA LYS A 32 28.16 -33.77 0.05
C LYS A 32 29.69 -33.79 0.03
N ALA A 33 30.32 -32.88 -0.69
CA ALA A 33 31.78 -32.75 -0.73
C ALA A 33 32.35 -32.36 0.64
N LEU A 34 31.74 -31.38 1.32
CA LEU A 34 32.14 -30.95 2.67
C LEU A 34 31.94 -32.05 3.71
N ALA A 35 30.81 -32.77 3.65
CA ALA A 35 30.56 -33.91 4.53
C ALA A 35 31.58 -35.05 4.33
N ASN A 36 31.96 -35.34 3.08
CA ASN A 36 33.02 -36.31 2.79
C ASN A 36 34.39 -35.85 3.31
N LEU A 37 34.70 -34.55 3.18
CA LEU A 37 35.91 -33.95 3.74
C LEU A 37 35.94 -34.07 5.28
N GLU A 38 34.81 -33.87 5.95
CA GLU A 38 34.70 -34.03 7.41
C GLU A 38 34.92 -35.50 7.80
N GLY A 39 34.27 -36.42 7.08
CA GLY A 39 34.41 -37.86 7.31
C GLY A 39 35.85 -38.34 7.13
N LEU A 40 36.56 -37.84 6.10
CA LEU A 40 37.98 -38.12 5.91
C LEU A 40 38.84 -37.47 7.00
N GLY A 41 38.55 -36.23 7.39
CA GLY A 41 39.26 -35.52 8.46
C GLY A 41 39.15 -36.23 9.81
N ARG A 42 37.95 -36.73 10.14
CA ARG A 42 37.69 -37.52 11.35
C ARG A 42 38.44 -38.85 11.40
N SER A 43 38.86 -39.39 10.25
CA SER A 43 39.72 -40.58 10.22
C SER A 43 41.14 -40.32 10.73
N PHE A 44 41.60 -39.07 10.69
CA PHE A 44 42.90 -38.63 11.20
C PHE A 44 42.81 -37.99 12.59
N ASN A 45 41.76 -37.21 12.85
CA ASN A 45 41.49 -36.57 14.13
C ASN A 45 40.00 -36.68 14.49
N PRO A 46 39.61 -37.56 15.42
CA PRO A 46 38.20 -37.82 15.75
C PRO A 46 37.41 -36.59 16.21
N ASP A 47 38.08 -35.62 16.83
CA ASP A 47 37.46 -34.43 17.43
C ASP A 47 37.35 -33.26 16.45
N VAL A 48 37.76 -33.43 15.19
CA VAL A 48 37.74 -32.34 14.21
C VAL A 48 36.32 -32.02 13.73
N SER A 49 35.95 -30.75 13.81
CA SER A 49 34.67 -30.21 13.35
C SER A 49 34.92 -29.22 12.22
N LEU A 50 34.52 -29.57 11.00
CA LEU A 50 34.66 -28.65 9.86
C LEU A 50 33.84 -27.37 10.02
N LEU A 51 32.73 -27.43 10.77
CA LEU A 51 31.93 -26.24 11.08
C LEU A 51 32.76 -25.21 11.84
N ASP A 52 33.51 -25.65 12.85
CA ASP A 52 34.26 -24.76 13.72
C ASP A 52 35.46 -24.14 13.00
N GLU A 53 36.09 -24.89 12.09
CA GLU A 53 37.22 -24.41 11.28
C GLU A 53 36.77 -23.42 10.19
N VAL A 54 35.60 -23.63 9.59
CA VAL A 54 35.07 -22.78 8.50
C VAL A 54 34.38 -21.52 9.01
N ARG A 55 33.87 -21.54 10.26
CA ARG A 55 33.18 -20.41 10.89
C ARG A 55 33.95 -19.08 10.83
N PRO A 56 35.25 -18.98 11.20
CA PRO A 56 36.00 -17.72 11.11
C PRO A 56 36.11 -17.23 9.66
N LEU A 57 36.36 -18.14 8.70
CA LEU A 57 36.49 -17.82 7.28
C LEU A 57 35.20 -17.22 6.71
N VAL A 58 34.05 -17.80 7.07
CA VAL A 58 32.74 -17.28 6.67
C VAL A 58 32.49 -15.92 7.32
N SER A 59 32.85 -15.73 8.59
CA SER A 59 32.67 -14.43 9.25
C SER A 59 33.51 -13.33 8.62
N ASP A 60 34.75 -13.62 8.20
CA ASP A 60 35.62 -12.67 7.53
C ASP A 60 35.11 -12.30 6.15
N LEU A 61 34.62 -13.29 5.38
CA LEU A 61 33.99 -13.05 4.08
C LEU A 61 32.74 -12.17 4.18
N PHE A 62 31.85 -12.44 5.14
CA PHE A 62 30.67 -11.61 5.36
C PHE A 62 31.05 -10.20 5.80
N ARG A 63 32.07 -10.07 6.65
CA ARG A 63 32.59 -8.77 7.08
C ARG A 63 33.11 -7.97 5.89
N GLN A 64 33.89 -8.59 5.00
CA GLN A 64 34.43 -7.94 3.81
C GLN A 64 33.33 -7.60 2.78
N GLN A 65 32.32 -8.45 2.62
CA GLN A 65 31.24 -8.22 1.68
C GLN A 65 30.25 -7.13 2.15
N LEU A 66 30.01 -7.02 3.47
CA LEU A 66 29.09 -6.03 4.05
C LEU A 66 29.76 -4.68 4.34
N LEU A 67 31.01 -4.68 4.80
CA LEU A 67 31.71 -3.46 5.22
C LEU A 67 32.78 -3.01 4.23
N GLY A 68 33.18 -3.86 3.27
CA GLY A 68 34.35 -3.61 2.42
C GLY A 68 35.64 -3.59 3.24
N ASP A 69 36.77 -3.32 2.56
CA ASP A 69 38.06 -3.08 3.23
C ASP A 69 38.10 -1.69 3.91
N ASP A 70 37.21 -0.77 3.49
CA ASP A 70 37.13 0.60 4.01
C ASP A 70 35.66 1.07 4.10
N PRO A 71 35.01 0.95 5.28
CA PRO A 71 33.61 1.33 5.45
C PRO A 71 33.37 2.83 5.22
N MET A 72 34.40 3.67 5.35
CA MET A 72 34.32 5.10 5.09
C MET A 72 34.18 5.39 3.60
N GLN A 73 34.92 4.67 2.75
CA GLN A 73 34.76 4.78 1.28
C GLN A 73 33.41 4.27 0.80
N ALA A 74 32.88 3.19 1.39
CA ALA A 74 31.55 2.68 1.05
C ALA A 74 30.44 3.71 1.36
N LEU A 75 30.51 4.35 2.53
CA LEU A 75 29.59 5.43 2.92
C LEU A 75 29.74 6.67 2.03
N LEU A 76 30.97 7.07 1.70
CA LEU A 76 31.23 8.21 0.82
C LEU A 76 30.73 7.93 -0.61
N ARG A 77 30.92 6.73 -1.15
CA ARG A 77 30.37 6.32 -2.46
C ARG A 77 28.85 6.33 -2.46
N THR A 78 28.23 5.76 -1.43
CA THR A 78 26.77 5.77 -1.28
C THR A 78 26.25 7.21 -1.17
N GLY A 79 26.89 8.07 -0.37
CA GLY A 79 26.54 9.48 -0.26
C GLY A 79 26.70 10.27 -1.57
N LEU A 80 27.75 9.98 -2.34
CA LEU A 80 27.98 10.57 -3.66
C LEU A 80 26.95 10.08 -4.69
N GLU A 81 26.55 8.80 -4.66
CA GLU A 81 25.48 8.26 -5.50
C GLU A 81 24.12 8.89 -5.18
N LEU A 82 23.78 9.06 -3.90
CA LEU A 82 22.56 9.78 -3.50
C LEU A 82 22.59 11.26 -3.93
N LYS A 83 23.73 11.93 -3.80
CA LYS A 83 23.91 13.32 -4.28
C LYS A 83 23.78 13.40 -5.79
N ASN A 84 24.36 12.47 -6.54
CA ASN A 84 24.28 12.43 -7.99
C ASN A 84 22.86 12.09 -8.48
N LEU A 85 22.13 11.22 -7.78
CA LEU A 85 20.71 10.99 -8.01
C LEU A 85 19.90 12.27 -7.78
N SER A 86 20.16 13.01 -6.70
CA SER A 86 19.50 14.30 -6.42
C SER A 86 19.78 15.36 -7.50
N LEU A 87 21.02 15.46 -7.97
CA LEU A 87 21.42 16.45 -8.98
C LEU A 87 21.00 16.09 -10.42
N GLN A 88 20.78 14.81 -10.74
CA GLN A 88 20.28 14.36 -12.05
C GLN A 88 18.76 14.10 -12.08
N SER A 89 18.10 14.14 -10.92
CA SER A 89 16.65 13.98 -10.76
C SER A 89 15.79 15.08 -11.39
N PRO A 90 16.13 16.39 -11.38
CA PRO A 90 15.16 17.40 -11.79
C PRO A 90 14.71 17.25 -13.24
N ARG A 91 15.60 16.91 -14.17
CA ARG A 91 15.24 16.66 -15.58
C ARG A 91 14.37 15.42 -15.78
N ARG A 92 14.57 14.36 -14.99
CA ARG A 92 13.75 13.15 -15.08
C ARG A 92 12.38 13.35 -14.44
N VAL A 93 12.32 14.12 -13.37
CA VAL A 93 11.07 14.52 -12.72
C VAL A 93 10.28 15.48 -13.62
N GLU A 94 10.92 16.49 -14.22
CA GLU A 94 10.31 17.36 -15.23
C GLU A 94 9.76 16.53 -16.40
N PHE A 95 10.54 15.59 -16.95
CA PHE A 95 10.07 14.75 -18.05
C PHE A 95 8.86 13.88 -17.67
N LEU A 96 8.82 13.35 -16.45
CA LEU A 96 7.67 12.59 -15.95
C LEU A 96 6.46 13.49 -15.69
N LEU A 97 6.66 14.70 -15.16
CA LEU A 97 5.61 15.70 -14.92
C LEU A 97 5.04 16.25 -16.23
N ASP A 98 5.88 16.54 -17.23
CA ASP A 98 5.44 16.97 -18.56
C ASP A 98 4.66 15.88 -19.28
N ARG A 99 5.09 14.61 -19.16
CA ARG A 99 4.33 13.46 -19.68
C ARG A 99 2.98 13.32 -18.97
N LEU A 100 2.95 13.45 -17.64
CA LEU A 100 1.71 13.42 -16.83
C LEU A 100 0.77 14.58 -17.14
N SER A 101 1.32 15.76 -17.43
CA SER A 101 0.58 16.98 -17.79
C SER A 101 0.05 16.94 -19.22
N SER A 102 0.75 16.24 -20.13
CA SER A 102 0.28 16.07 -21.51
C SER A 102 -0.96 15.17 -21.56
N GLU A 103 -2.02 15.65 -22.23
CA GLU A 103 -3.34 15.00 -22.40
C GLU A 103 -3.32 13.59 -23.04
N THR A 104 -2.14 13.04 -23.33
CA THR A 104 -1.95 11.73 -23.96
C THR A 104 -1.83 10.58 -22.96
N LEU A 105 -1.62 10.86 -21.68
CA LEU A 105 -1.74 9.85 -20.62
C LEU A 105 -3.23 9.67 -20.28
N ARG A 106 -3.96 9.02 -21.19
CA ARG A 106 -5.18 8.29 -20.83
C ARG A 106 -4.74 7.21 -19.86
N TRP A 107 -4.78 7.54 -18.57
CA TRP A 107 -4.64 6.58 -17.49
C TRP A 107 -5.76 5.54 -17.66
N ASN A 108 -5.45 4.47 -18.37
CA ASN A 108 -6.21 3.23 -18.37
C ASN A 108 -5.95 2.50 -17.04
N LEU A 109 -6.03 3.25 -15.93
CA LEU A 109 -6.12 2.66 -14.62
C LEU A 109 -7.56 2.21 -14.46
N THR A 110 -7.83 1.03 -14.98
CA THR A 110 -8.96 0.18 -14.59
C THR A 110 -8.71 -0.32 -13.16
N LEU A 111 -8.50 0.60 -12.22
CA LEU A 111 -8.54 0.31 -10.80
C LEU A 111 -10.02 0.07 -10.49
N LYS A 112 -10.38 -1.21 -10.50
CA LYS A 112 -11.72 -1.79 -10.29
C LYS A 112 -12.46 -1.30 -9.02
N ASP A 113 -11.83 -0.44 -8.22
CA ASP A 113 -12.33 0.10 -6.95
C ASP A 113 -12.55 1.63 -6.93
N LEU A 114 -12.10 2.41 -7.93
CA LEU A 114 -12.41 3.85 -7.93
C LEU A 114 -13.90 4.12 -8.25
N GLU A 115 -14.55 3.23 -8.99
CA GLU A 115 -16.01 3.26 -9.16
C GLU A 115 -16.74 3.03 -7.83
N GLY A 116 -16.23 2.13 -6.99
CA GLY A 116 -16.78 1.91 -5.64
C GLY A 116 -16.66 3.15 -4.74
N VAL A 117 -15.54 3.87 -4.83
CA VAL A 117 -15.36 5.15 -4.11
C VAL A 117 -16.30 6.22 -4.63
N ARG A 118 -16.47 6.37 -5.96
CA ARG A 118 -17.45 7.32 -6.52
C ARG A 118 -18.88 7.01 -6.07
N LEU A 119 -19.28 5.73 -6.13
CA LEU A 119 -20.62 5.30 -5.72
C LEU A 119 -20.88 5.57 -4.23
N THR A 120 -19.90 5.33 -3.36
CA THR A 120 -20.02 5.62 -1.92
C THR A 120 -20.02 7.12 -1.62
N MET A 121 -19.29 7.92 -2.40
CA MET A 121 -19.29 9.38 -2.26
C MET A 121 -20.60 10.00 -2.75
N ASP A 122 -21.17 9.50 -3.85
CA ASP A 122 -22.46 9.92 -4.38
C ASP A 122 -23.61 9.55 -3.41
N ASP A 123 -23.55 8.36 -2.80
CA ASP A 123 -24.53 7.95 -1.78
C ASP A 123 -24.43 8.81 -0.51
N ALA A 124 -23.20 9.10 -0.05
CA ALA A 124 -22.97 10.00 1.08
C ALA A 124 -23.46 11.43 0.79
N ALA A 125 -23.19 11.96 -0.42
CA ALA A 125 -23.65 13.27 -0.84
C ALA A 125 -25.19 13.33 -0.90
N ASN A 126 -25.83 12.32 -1.49
CA ASN A 126 -27.29 12.24 -1.53
C ASN A 126 -27.90 12.16 -0.12
N ARG A 127 -27.31 11.37 0.78
CA ARG A 127 -27.77 11.27 2.17
C ARG A 127 -27.63 12.59 2.91
N LEU A 128 -26.56 13.34 2.68
CA LEU A 128 -26.38 14.69 3.23
C LEU A 128 -27.41 15.67 2.67
N SER A 129 -27.59 15.72 1.35
CA SER A 129 -28.59 16.59 0.71
C SER A 129 -30.00 16.29 1.22
N PHE A 130 -30.36 15.01 1.37
CA PHE A 130 -31.64 14.60 1.94
C PHE A 130 -31.80 15.03 3.40
N SER A 131 -30.75 14.88 4.21
CA SER A 131 -30.76 15.29 5.63
C SER A 131 -30.95 16.81 5.77
N ILE A 132 -30.28 17.60 4.93
CA ILE A 132 -30.43 19.07 4.90
C ILE A 132 -31.85 19.46 4.47
N LEU A 133 -32.39 18.83 3.43
CA LEU A 133 -33.75 19.10 2.96
C LEU A 133 -34.79 18.81 4.04
N VAL A 134 -34.75 17.61 4.65
CA VAL A 134 -35.67 17.23 5.73
C VAL A 134 -35.55 18.20 6.90
N GLY A 135 -34.33 18.56 7.31
CA GLY A 135 -34.10 19.55 8.37
C GLY A 135 -34.71 20.91 8.05
N SER A 136 -34.51 21.41 6.83
CA SER A 136 -35.08 22.68 6.38
C SER A 136 -36.61 22.67 6.34
N LEU A 137 -37.22 21.53 5.99
CA LEU A 137 -38.67 21.37 5.93
C LEU A 137 -39.29 21.34 7.34
N ILE A 138 -38.65 20.63 8.27
CA ILE A 138 -39.05 20.62 9.68
C ILE A 138 -38.94 22.03 10.27
N MET A 139 -37.83 22.72 10.01
CA MET A 139 -37.60 24.08 10.51
C MET A 139 -38.62 25.07 9.91
N GLY A 140 -38.90 24.97 8.61
CA GLY A 140 -39.94 25.76 7.95
C GLY A 140 -41.33 25.50 8.53
N ALA A 141 -41.70 24.24 8.75
CA ALA A 141 -42.97 23.87 9.36
C ALA A 141 -43.11 24.42 10.79
N ALA A 142 -42.03 24.37 11.58
CA ALA A 142 -42.00 24.93 12.93
C ALA A 142 -42.20 26.46 12.93
N ILE A 143 -41.52 27.18 12.02
CA ILE A 143 -41.65 28.64 11.89
C ILE A 143 -43.07 29.03 11.49
N VAL A 144 -43.65 28.34 10.49
CA VAL A 144 -45.02 28.60 10.03
C VAL A 144 -46.02 28.36 11.15
N THR A 145 -45.84 27.26 11.91
CA THR A 145 -46.73 26.89 13.02
C THR A 145 -46.64 27.87 14.19
N SER A 146 -45.45 28.42 14.45
CA SER A 146 -45.21 29.38 15.54
C SER A 146 -45.76 30.79 15.25
N ASN A 147 -45.99 31.15 13.98
CA ASN A 147 -46.35 32.52 13.59
C ASN A 147 -47.87 32.72 13.49
N GLN A 148 -48.57 32.75 14.63
CA GLN A 148 -50.05 32.87 14.68
C GLN A 148 -50.59 34.30 14.89
N GLN A 149 -49.73 35.32 14.93
CA GLN A 149 -50.15 36.67 15.37
C GLN A 149 -50.94 37.49 14.32
N MET A 150 -50.93 37.10 13.04
CA MET A 150 -51.77 37.72 12.00
C MET A 150 -52.30 36.69 11.00
N LEU A 151 -53.62 36.55 10.90
CA LEU A 151 -54.30 35.60 10.01
C LEU A 151 -53.85 35.72 8.55
N ARG A 152 -53.66 36.95 8.06
CA ARG A 152 -53.21 37.23 6.67
C ARG A 152 -51.76 36.79 6.43
N LEU A 153 -50.86 37.02 7.38
CA LEU A 153 -49.45 36.59 7.28
C LEU A 153 -49.33 35.07 7.41
N TYR A 154 -50.13 34.46 8.29
CA TYR A 154 -50.18 33.01 8.46
C TYR A 154 -50.62 32.28 7.17
N LEU A 155 -51.67 32.78 6.50
CA LEU A 155 -52.13 32.22 5.22
C LEU A 155 -51.09 32.32 4.11
N ILE A 156 -50.37 33.45 4.02
CA ILE A 156 -49.28 33.64 3.04
C ILE A 156 -48.12 32.68 3.35
N SER A 157 -47.74 32.56 4.63
CA SER A 157 -46.68 31.65 5.08
C SER A 157 -47.01 30.18 4.80
N ILE A 158 -48.26 29.76 5.01
CA ILE A 158 -48.71 28.40 4.64
C ILE A 158 -48.64 28.20 3.14
N ALA A 159 -49.15 29.15 2.34
CA ALA A 159 -49.13 29.01 0.88
C ALA A 159 -47.70 28.88 0.33
N LEU A 160 -46.76 29.69 0.85
CA LEU A 160 -45.34 29.62 0.49
C LEU A 160 -44.70 28.32 0.97
N PHE A 161 -45.02 27.84 2.18
CA PHE A 161 -44.49 26.58 2.69
C PHE A 161 -44.99 25.38 1.88
N VAL A 162 -46.28 25.35 1.52
CA VAL A 162 -46.85 24.31 0.66
C VAL A 162 -46.18 24.34 -0.72
N ALA A 163 -46.01 25.53 -1.31
CA ALA A 163 -45.32 25.66 -2.59
C ALA A 163 -43.86 25.17 -2.52
N ALA A 164 -43.09 25.59 -1.50
CA ALA A 164 -41.71 25.17 -1.30
C ALA A 164 -41.59 23.66 -1.02
N SER A 165 -42.52 23.10 -0.23
CA SER A 165 -42.58 21.68 0.09
C SER A 165 -42.88 20.83 -1.15
N LEU A 166 -43.81 21.27 -2.00
CA LEU A 166 -44.11 20.61 -3.28
C LEU A 166 -42.90 20.65 -4.23
N ILE A 167 -42.21 21.78 -4.33
CA ILE A 167 -40.98 21.91 -5.14
C ILE A 167 -39.87 21.00 -4.59
N GLY A 168 -39.67 20.97 -3.27
CA GLY A 168 -38.71 20.10 -2.62
C GLY A 168 -39.01 18.61 -2.83
N LEU A 169 -40.28 18.22 -2.71
CA LEU A 169 -40.74 16.85 -2.95
C LEU A 169 -40.59 16.46 -4.43
N TRP A 170 -40.89 17.38 -5.34
CA TRP A 170 -40.66 17.18 -6.78
C TRP A 170 -39.17 17.02 -7.10
N LEU A 171 -38.29 17.81 -6.48
CA LEU A 171 -36.83 17.67 -6.60
C LEU A 171 -36.33 16.32 -6.09
N ILE A 172 -36.85 15.84 -4.95
CA ILE A 172 -36.52 14.52 -4.41
C ILE A 172 -36.92 13.43 -5.41
N VAL A 173 -38.14 13.47 -5.93
CA VAL A 173 -38.61 12.52 -6.95
C VAL A 173 -37.76 12.63 -8.22
N SER A 174 -37.37 13.83 -8.62
CA SER A 174 -36.47 14.04 -9.77
C SER A 174 -35.08 13.46 -9.54
N ILE A 175 -34.47 13.64 -8.36
CA ILE A 175 -33.15 13.07 -8.03
C ILE A 175 -33.22 11.54 -8.03
N LEU A 176 -34.23 10.97 -7.34
CA LEU A 176 -34.45 9.53 -7.28
C LEU A 176 -34.76 8.91 -8.65
N ARG A 177 -35.58 9.58 -9.48
CA ARG A 177 -35.97 9.12 -10.81
C ARG A 177 -34.90 9.35 -11.88
N SER A 178 -34.04 10.36 -11.69
CA SER A 178 -32.95 10.66 -12.63
C SER A 178 -31.88 9.58 -12.66
N GLY A 179 -31.90 8.63 -11.71
CA GLY A 179 -31.35 7.29 -11.92
C GLY A 179 -29.94 7.26 -12.47
N ARG A 180 -29.10 8.26 -12.16
CA ARG A 180 -27.67 8.26 -12.47
C ARG A 180 -26.87 7.32 -11.55
N LEU A 181 -27.59 6.37 -10.94
CA LEU A 181 -27.13 5.27 -10.08
C LEU A 181 -27.39 3.89 -10.73
N ARG A 182 -27.68 3.84 -12.04
CA ARG A 182 -27.62 2.61 -12.83
C ARG A 182 -26.88 2.84 -14.15
N SER A 183 -25.55 2.92 -14.08
CA SER A 183 -24.60 2.08 -14.85
C SER A 183 -23.19 2.45 -14.42
#